data_AF-A0A0A9HFT5-F1
#
_entry.id   AF-A0A0A9HFT5-F1
#
_cell.length_a   1.000
_cell.length_b   1.000
_cell.length_c   1.000
_cell.angle_alpha   90.00
_cell.angle_beta   90.00
_cell.angle_gamma   90.00
#
_symmetry.space_group_name_H-M   'P 1'
#
loop_
_entity.id
_entity.type
_entity.pdbx_description
1 polymer ?
#
loop_
_entity_poly.entity_id
_entity_poly.type
_entity_poly.pdbx_seq_one_letter_code
_entity_poly.pdbx_strand_id
1 'polypeptide(L)'
;MRGQKDAVTAQGREDPNQNTGTSVQECRAVPAPDLAPVAAEFPTFLGRPWKAYSRTMYMESYLGGHVDAKGWLEWDGDFALRTLFYGEYQNEGPGAGTAGRVRWPGYHIITDRSVAMQFTVGQFIQGGSWLKGTGVDYNEGL
;
A
#
# COMPACT_ATOMS: atom_id res chain seq x y z
N MET A 1 14.42 -15.67 15.38
CA MET A 1 13.75 -14.36 15.47
C MET A 1 12.23 -14.56 15.58
N ARG A 2 11.75 -15.23 16.64
CA ARG A 2 10.30 -15.49 16.77
C ARG A 2 9.57 -14.18 17.11
N GLY A 3 8.42 -13.95 16.48
CA GLY A 3 7.56 -12.80 16.74
C GLY A 3 7.87 -11.53 15.94
N GLN A 4 8.79 -11.58 14.97
CA GLN A 4 8.92 -10.50 13.99
C GLN A 4 7.71 -10.47 13.05
N LYS A 5 7.44 -9.29 12.51
CA LYS A 5 6.34 -9.01 11.58
C LYS A 5 6.89 -8.26 10.40
N ASP A 6 6.47 -8.61 9.20
CA ASP A 6 6.89 -7.94 7.99
C ASP A 6 5.92 -6.80 7.65
N ALA A 7 6.45 -5.65 7.25
CA ALA A 7 5.66 -4.55 6.72
C ALA A 7 6.31 -4.10 5.42
N VAL A 8 5.60 -4.25 4.30
CA VAL A 8 6.14 -3.95 2.96
C VAL A 8 6.46 -2.45 2.83
N THR A 9 5.62 -1.58 3.39
CA THR A 9 5.83 -0.13 3.36
C THR A 9 5.90 0.50 4.76
N ALA A 10 6.67 1.58 4.89
CA ALA A 10 6.75 2.41 6.08
C ALA A 10 6.82 3.90 5.68
N GLN A 11 5.73 4.42 5.12
CA GLN A 11 5.74 5.74 4.48
C GLN A 11 5.84 6.87 5.54
N GLY A 12 6.67 7.86 5.23
CA GLY A 12 7.16 8.87 6.18
C GLY A 12 6.65 10.29 5.98
N ARG A 13 5.47 10.50 5.39
CA ARG A 13 4.91 11.85 5.23
C ARG A 13 4.55 12.46 6.58
N GLU A 14 5.12 13.63 6.88
CA GLU A 14 5.02 14.31 8.18
C GLU A 14 4.00 15.45 8.19
N ASP A 15 3.70 16.02 7.01
CA ASP A 15 2.82 17.18 6.87
C ASP A 15 1.74 16.91 5.81
N PRO A 16 0.46 17.25 6.06
CA PRO A 16 -0.63 16.99 5.12
C PRO A 16 -0.50 17.77 3.80
N ASN A 17 0.23 18.89 3.80
CA ASN A 17 0.47 19.74 2.63
C ASN A 17 1.63 19.22 1.76
N GLN A 18 2.38 18.21 2.22
CA GLN A 18 3.37 17.53 1.38
C GLN A 18 2.65 16.66 0.33
N ASN A 19 3.09 16.81 -0.92
CA ASN A 19 2.61 16.07 -2.08
C ASN A 19 3.28 14.68 -2.23
N THR A 20 3.72 14.07 -1.13
CA THR A 20 4.50 12.81 -1.12
C THR A 20 3.66 11.58 -0.75
N GLY A 21 4.13 10.38 -1.07
CA GLY A 21 3.48 9.11 -0.74
C GLY A 21 4.04 7.94 -1.52
N THR A 22 3.46 6.76 -1.30
CA THR A 22 3.83 5.52 -1.99
C THR A 22 2.63 4.99 -2.78
N SER A 23 2.81 4.72 -4.07
CA SER A 23 1.81 4.07 -4.93
C SER A 23 2.36 2.74 -5.42
N VAL A 24 1.60 1.67 -5.23
CA VAL A 24 1.91 0.31 -5.70
C VAL A 24 0.80 -0.08 -6.67
N GLN A 25 1.08 0.02 -7.97
CA GLN A 25 0.14 -0.24 -9.05
C GLN A 25 0.63 -1.42 -9.91
N GLU A 26 -0.29 -2.29 -10.35
CA GLU A 26 0.01 -3.43 -11.25
C GLU A 26 1.17 -4.33 -10.74
N CYS A 27 1.31 -4.45 -9.43
CA CYS A 27 2.39 -5.20 -8.79
C CYS A 27 1.91 -6.56 -8.27
N ARG A 28 2.87 -7.44 -7.94
CA ARG A 28 2.60 -8.73 -7.29
C ARG A 28 3.30 -8.80 -5.94
N ALA A 29 2.53 -8.72 -4.86
CA ALA A 29 3.02 -8.96 -3.51
C ALA A 29 2.93 -10.47 -3.21
N VAL A 30 4.07 -11.15 -3.22
CA VAL A 30 4.19 -12.60 -3.03
C VAL A 30 5.32 -12.93 -2.05
N PRO A 31 5.21 -14.02 -1.27
CA PRO A 31 6.27 -14.41 -0.37
C PRO A 31 7.48 -14.92 -1.16
N ALA A 32 8.68 -14.68 -0.63
CA ALA A 32 9.87 -15.34 -1.12
C ALA A 32 9.80 -16.87 -0.89
N PRO A 33 10.56 -17.69 -1.65
CA PRO A 33 10.48 -19.16 -1.55
C PRO A 33 10.76 -19.73 -0.15
N ASP A 34 11.59 -19.05 0.64
CA ASP A 34 11.93 -19.41 2.01
C ASP A 34 10.89 -18.93 3.05
N LEU A 35 10.18 -17.83 2.77
CA LEU A 35 9.07 -17.35 3.59
C LEU A 35 7.79 -18.17 3.36
N ALA A 36 7.50 -18.56 2.12
CA ALA A 36 6.27 -19.24 1.74
C ALA A 36 5.88 -20.44 2.65
N PRO A 37 6.78 -21.39 3.00
CA PRO A 37 6.43 -22.53 3.85
C PRO A 37 6.18 -22.17 5.33
N VAL A 38 6.61 -20.98 5.76
CA VAL A 38 6.54 -20.53 7.16
C VAL A 38 5.78 -19.22 7.34
N ALA A 39 5.03 -18.77 6.32
CA ALA A 39 4.37 -17.47 6.30
C ALA A 39 3.38 -17.28 7.47
N ALA A 40 2.80 -18.36 7.99
CA ALA A 40 1.93 -18.31 9.17
C ALA A 40 2.67 -17.92 10.47
N GLU A 41 4.00 -18.13 10.55
CA GLU A 41 4.84 -17.76 11.69
C GLU A 41 5.33 -16.31 11.63
N PHE A 42 5.32 -15.72 10.43
CA PHE A 42 5.83 -14.38 10.12
C PHE A 42 4.77 -13.57 9.37
N PRO A 43 3.81 -12.97 10.10
CA PRO A 43 2.72 -12.25 9.45
C PRO A 43 3.23 -11.06 8.65
N THR A 44 2.73 -10.90 7.43
CA THR A 44 3.10 -9.83 6.50
C THR A 44 1.96 -8.83 6.35
N PHE A 45 2.28 -7.54 6.45
CA PHE A 45 1.34 -6.43 6.30
C PHE A 45 1.76 -5.54 5.11
N LEU A 46 0.79 -4.89 4.47
CA LEU A 46 1.00 -3.94 3.37
C LEU A 46 1.82 -2.72 3.83
N GLY A 47 1.69 -2.33 5.09
CA GLY A 47 2.54 -1.30 5.68
C GLY A 47 2.20 -0.88 7.09
N ARG A 48 2.98 0.08 7.60
CA ARG A 48 2.81 0.72 8.91
C ARG A 48 3.19 2.21 8.88
N PRO A 49 2.48 3.09 9.61
CA PRO A 49 2.65 4.53 9.45
C PRO A 49 3.88 5.06 10.20
N TRP A 50 5.02 5.18 9.52
CA TRP A 50 6.23 5.72 10.17
C TRP A 50 6.03 7.16 10.66
N LYS A 51 5.20 7.95 9.96
CA LYS A 51 4.89 9.34 10.31
C LYS A 51 3.38 9.62 10.29
N ALA A 52 3.00 10.72 10.94
CA ALA A 52 1.62 11.04 11.29
C ALA A 52 0.67 11.11 10.07
N TYR A 53 1.17 11.47 8.89
CA TYR A 53 0.37 11.59 7.67
C TYR A 53 0.77 10.57 6.61
N SER A 54 1.30 9.41 7.04
CA SER A 54 1.63 8.29 6.16
C SER A 54 0.53 8.05 5.12
N ARG A 55 0.94 7.89 3.88
CA ARG A 55 0.08 7.88 2.69
C ARG A 55 0.57 6.83 1.71
N THR A 56 -0.19 5.76 1.56
CA THR A 56 0.15 4.60 0.72
C THR A 56 -1.10 4.09 0.00
N MET A 57 -0.97 3.76 -1.29
CA MET A 57 -2.01 3.11 -2.11
C MET A 57 -1.50 1.77 -2.64
N TYR A 58 -2.31 0.72 -2.51
CA TYR A 58 -2.18 -0.51 -3.29
C TYR A 58 -3.34 -0.62 -4.26
N MET A 59 -3.07 -0.64 -5.56
CA MET A 59 -4.12 -0.69 -6.58
C MET A 59 -3.78 -1.64 -7.73
N GLU A 60 -4.81 -2.27 -8.29
CA GLU A 60 -4.71 -3.17 -9.47
C GLU A 60 -3.61 -4.24 -9.30
N SER A 61 -3.35 -4.63 -8.05
CA SER A 61 -2.21 -5.47 -7.68
C SER A 61 -2.67 -6.83 -7.19
N TYR A 62 -1.86 -7.85 -7.45
CA TYR A 62 -2.05 -9.18 -6.89
C TYR A 62 -1.47 -9.24 -5.46
N LEU A 63 -2.32 -9.59 -4.49
CA LEU A 63 -1.95 -9.79 -3.11
C LEU A 63 -2.04 -11.28 -2.75
N GLY A 64 -0.88 -11.90 -2.50
CA GLY A 64 -0.80 -13.31 -2.11
C GLY A 64 -1.38 -13.59 -0.72
N GLY A 65 -1.75 -14.84 -0.45
CA GLY A 65 -2.49 -15.23 0.77
C GLY A 65 -1.71 -15.11 2.08
N HIS A 66 -0.40 -14.86 2.01
CA HIS A 66 0.45 -14.51 3.15
C HIS A 66 0.18 -13.13 3.74
N VAL A 67 -0.50 -12.23 3.01
CA VAL A 67 -0.87 -10.91 3.54
C VAL A 67 -1.92 -11.10 4.62
N ASP A 68 -1.63 -10.62 5.82
CA ASP A 68 -2.53 -10.71 6.97
C ASP A 68 -3.88 -10.07 6.67
N ALA A 69 -4.97 -10.68 7.14
CA ALA A 69 -6.33 -10.20 6.91
C ALA A 69 -6.53 -8.75 7.38
N LYS A 70 -5.83 -8.31 8.44
CA LYS A 70 -5.83 -6.91 8.91
C LYS A 70 -5.29 -5.94 7.87
N GLY A 71 -4.39 -6.41 6.98
CA GLY A 71 -3.77 -5.65 5.90
C GLY A 71 -2.70 -4.67 6.37
N TRP A 72 -2.95 -3.92 7.44
CA TRP A 72 -2.09 -2.83 7.90
C TRP A 72 -1.72 -3.02 9.37
N LEU A 73 -0.49 -2.63 9.72
CA LEU A 73 0.07 -2.78 11.06
C LEU A 73 0.24 -1.41 11.73
N GLU A 74 -0.14 -1.33 13.01
CA GLU A 74 0.09 -0.12 13.80
C GLU A 74 1.59 0.22 13.88
N TRP A 75 1.92 1.50 14.01
CA TRP A 75 3.29 1.91 14.36
C TRP A 75 3.50 1.81 15.87
N ASP A 76 2.69 2.54 16.63
CA ASP A 76 2.66 2.52 18.09
C ASP A 76 1.28 2.98 18.59
N GLY A 77 0.54 2.11 19.28
CA GLY A 77 -0.80 2.40 19.77
C GLY A 77 -1.75 2.94 18.69
N ASP A 78 -2.37 4.10 18.96
CA ASP A 78 -3.29 4.79 18.06
C ASP A 78 -2.62 5.89 17.20
N PHE A 79 -1.28 5.96 17.21
CA PHE A 79 -0.52 6.93 16.43
C PHE A 79 -0.90 6.87 14.95
N ALA A 80 -1.13 8.05 14.36
CA ALA A 80 -1.44 8.27 12.94
C ALA A 80 -2.73 7.63 12.41
N LEU A 81 -3.42 6.75 13.14
CA LEU A 81 -4.54 5.94 12.61
C LEU A 81 -5.71 6.79 12.09
N ARG A 82 -5.84 8.02 12.58
CA ARG A 82 -6.86 8.99 12.14
C ARG A 82 -6.42 9.90 10.98
N THR A 83 -5.11 10.09 10.81
CA THR A 83 -4.53 11.13 9.93
C THR A 83 -3.79 10.55 8.73
N LEU A 84 -3.41 9.27 8.79
CA LEU A 84 -2.88 8.52 7.65
C LEU A 84 -3.93 8.39 6.54
N PHE A 85 -3.46 8.04 5.33
CA PHE A 85 -4.30 7.63 4.22
C PHE A 85 -3.76 6.31 3.66
N TYR A 86 -4.46 5.21 3.93
CA TYR A 86 -4.15 3.89 3.36
C TYR A 86 -5.29 3.42 2.48
N GLY A 87 -5.03 3.29 1.19
CA GLY A 87 -6.02 2.94 0.18
C GLY A 87 -5.77 1.58 -0.45
N GLU A 88 -6.85 0.85 -0.71
CA GLU A 88 -6.87 -0.33 -1.56
C GLU A 88 -7.91 -0.16 -2.69
N TYR A 89 -7.52 -0.37 -3.95
CA TYR A 89 -8.39 -0.22 -5.12
C TYR A 89 -8.20 -1.40 -6.10
N GLN A 90 -9.28 -2.16 -6.36
CA GLN A 90 -9.28 -3.24 -7.36
C GLN A 90 -8.09 -4.22 -7.30
N ASN A 91 -7.61 -4.53 -6.08
CA ASN A 91 -6.63 -5.58 -5.89
C ASN A 91 -7.27 -6.96 -6.07
N GLU A 92 -6.46 -7.94 -6.47
CA GLU A 92 -6.89 -9.32 -6.69
C GLU A 92 -6.01 -10.33 -5.93
N GLY A 93 -6.44 -11.58 -5.92
CA GLY A 93 -5.75 -12.67 -5.24
C GLY A 93 -6.24 -12.95 -3.82
N PRO A 94 -5.74 -14.03 -3.20
CA PRO A 94 -6.27 -14.52 -1.93
C PRO A 94 -6.04 -13.58 -0.73
N GLY A 95 -5.06 -12.68 -0.80
CA GLY A 95 -4.79 -11.67 0.23
C GLY A 95 -5.56 -10.35 0.04
N ALA A 96 -6.30 -10.18 -1.07
CA ALA A 96 -6.97 -8.93 -1.40
C ALA A 96 -8.33 -8.71 -0.72
N GLY A 97 -8.86 -9.73 -0.03
CA GLY A 97 -10.13 -9.61 0.69
C GLY A 97 -10.08 -8.54 1.79
N THR A 98 -10.99 -7.56 1.72
CA THR A 98 -10.98 -6.40 2.64
C THR A 98 -11.88 -6.57 3.87
N ALA A 99 -12.69 -7.64 3.94
CA ALA A 99 -13.64 -7.85 5.04
C ALA A 99 -12.99 -7.96 6.43
N GLY A 100 -11.73 -8.40 6.49
CA GLY A 100 -10.94 -8.55 7.72
C GLY A 100 -10.04 -7.36 8.06
N ARG A 101 -10.06 -6.29 7.25
CA ARG A 101 -9.14 -5.15 7.38
C ARG A 101 -9.39 -4.37 8.67
N VAL A 102 -8.35 -3.65 9.08
CA VAL A 102 -8.43 -2.68 10.17
C VAL A 102 -9.56 -1.67 9.97
N ARG A 103 -10.12 -1.16 11.06
CA ARG A 103 -11.22 -0.16 11.06
C ARG A 103 -10.74 1.26 11.37
N TRP A 104 -9.51 1.57 10.99
CA TRP A 104 -8.92 2.89 11.26
C TRP A 104 -9.60 3.96 10.41
N PRO A 105 -9.84 5.18 10.94
CA PRO A 105 -10.45 6.24 10.14
C PRO A 105 -9.67 6.64 8.88
N GLY A 106 -8.34 6.47 8.89
CA GLY A 106 -7.48 6.72 7.73
C GLY A 106 -7.35 5.56 6.74
N TYR A 107 -7.99 4.41 7.01
CA TYR A 107 -8.05 3.30 6.07
C TYR A 107 -9.27 3.41 5.16
N HIS A 108 -9.08 3.17 3.86
CA HIS A 108 -10.10 3.36 2.86
C HIS A 108 -10.12 2.20 1.84
N ILE A 109 -11.29 1.59 1.69
CA ILE A 109 -11.61 0.79 0.51
C ILE A 109 -12.04 1.78 -0.57
N ILE A 110 -11.24 1.91 -1.62
CA ILE A 110 -11.47 2.89 -2.67
C ILE A 110 -12.38 2.27 -3.72
N THR A 111 -13.52 2.91 -3.98
CA THR A 111 -14.45 2.55 -5.06
C THR A 111 -14.57 3.65 -6.11
N ASP A 112 -14.22 4.89 -5.76
CA ASP A 112 -14.19 6.01 -6.68
C ASP A 112 -12.88 6.01 -7.48
N ARG A 113 -12.99 5.77 -8.79
CA ARG A 113 -11.86 5.77 -9.72
C ARG A 113 -11.08 7.09 -9.68
N SER A 114 -11.74 8.22 -9.42
CA SER A 114 -11.08 9.53 -9.38
C SER A 114 -10.10 9.67 -8.20
N VAL A 115 -10.33 8.94 -7.11
CA VAL A 115 -9.40 8.88 -5.97
C VAL A 115 -8.19 8.02 -6.31
N ALA A 116 -8.40 6.87 -6.96
CA ALA A 116 -7.31 6.00 -7.40
C ALA A 116 -6.43 6.66 -8.49
N MET A 117 -7.03 7.40 -9.43
CA MET A 117 -6.30 8.16 -10.47
C MET A 117 -5.25 9.13 -9.89
N GLN A 118 -5.45 9.67 -8.68
CA GLN A 118 -4.49 10.58 -8.04
C GLN A 118 -3.15 9.92 -7.71
N PHE A 119 -3.11 8.59 -7.68
CA PHE A 119 -1.92 7.79 -7.36
C PHE A 119 -1.26 7.19 -8.61
N THR A 120 -1.75 7.48 -9.82
CA THR A 120 -1.14 6.99 -11.07
C THR A 120 0.06 7.84 -11.47
N VAL A 121 0.88 7.33 -12.38
CA VAL A 121 2.09 8.00 -12.87
C VAL A 121 1.81 9.42 -13.38
N GLY A 122 0.73 9.61 -14.15
CA GLY A 122 0.40 10.89 -14.76
C GLY A 122 0.04 11.97 -13.73
N GLN A 123 -0.72 11.61 -12.67
CA GLN A 123 -1.15 12.60 -11.67
C GLN A 123 -0.17 12.73 -10.51
N PHE A 124 0.39 11.61 -10.04
CA PHE A 124 1.17 11.59 -8.81
C PHE A 124 2.58 12.13 -8.99
N ILE A 125 3.25 11.76 -10.09
CA ILE A 125 4.65 12.15 -10.38
C ILE A 125 4.82 12.90 -11.70
N GLN A 126 3.70 13.31 -12.32
CA GLN A 126 3.67 14.07 -13.57
C GLN A 126 4.49 13.39 -14.68
N GLY A 127 4.44 12.05 -14.71
CA GLY A 127 5.35 11.20 -15.48
C GLY A 127 5.36 11.48 -16.98
N GLY A 128 4.23 11.86 -17.58
CA GLY A 128 4.13 12.20 -19.00
C GLY A 128 5.07 13.34 -19.44
N SER A 129 5.49 14.21 -18.52
CA SER A 129 6.41 15.31 -18.83
C SER A 129 7.87 14.89 -18.96
N TRP A 130 8.28 13.74 -18.40
CA TRP A 130 9.70 13.38 -18.29
C TRP A 130 10.02 11.91 -18.60
N LEU A 131 9.12 10.96 -18.33
CA LEU A 131 9.40 9.53 -18.54
C LEU A 131 9.57 9.17 -20.02
N LYS A 132 8.89 9.86 -20.93
CA LYS A 132 9.10 9.66 -22.37
C LYS A 132 10.57 9.83 -22.79
N GLY A 133 11.31 10.71 -22.13
CA GLY A 133 12.72 10.95 -22.41
C GLY A 133 13.67 9.85 -21.91
N THR A 134 13.20 8.94 -21.05
CA THR A 134 14.06 7.90 -20.46
C THR A 134 14.08 6.61 -21.28
N GLY A 135 13.08 6.40 -22.15
CA GLY A 135 12.92 5.18 -22.95
C GLY A 135 12.33 3.99 -22.18
N VAL A 136 11.90 4.19 -20.94
CA VAL A 136 11.17 3.16 -20.17
C VAL A 136 9.72 3.08 -20.64
N ASP A 137 9.15 1.89 -20.65
CA ASP A 137 7.71 1.71 -20.83
C ASP A 137 6.97 2.10 -19.54
N TYR A 138 5.86 2.83 -19.68
CA TYR A 138 5.03 3.25 -18.56
C TYR A 138 3.58 3.48 -18.99
N ASN A 139 2.66 3.28 -18.05
CA ASN A 139 1.26 3.68 -18.17
C ASN A 139 1.01 4.92 -17.31
N GLU A 140 0.30 5.93 -17.83
CA GLU A 140 0.03 7.16 -17.08
C GLU A 140 -1.17 7.07 -16.12
N GLY A 141 -2.05 6.09 -16.30
CA GLY A 141 -3.36 6.02 -15.65
C GLY A 141 -3.68 4.65 -15.07
N LEU A 142 -4.99 4.44 -14.83
CA LEU A 142 -5.64 3.16 -14.58
C LEU A 142 -6.19 2.61 -15.90
#